data_AF-V8NVP0-F1
#
_entry.id   AF-V8NVP0-F1
#
_cell.length_a   1.000
_cell.length_b   1.000
_cell.length_c   1.000
_cell.angle_alpha   90.00
_cell.angle_beta   90.00
_cell.angle_gamma   90.00
#
_symmetry.space_group_name_H-M   'P 1'
#
loop_
_entity.id
_entity.type
_entity.pdbx_description
1 polymer ?
#
loop_
_entity_poly.entity_id
_entity_poly.type
_entity_poly.pdbx_seq_one_letter_code
_entity_poly.pdbx_strand_id
1 'polypeptide(L)'
;MAQSDGNAGPEISRVLLSVGGGGVLDKVQNFLPQMAMANNQLRREMDSKPSQEFDIEHVEPSMEKIIEMNVALVELNDCDTTESEDDSECEETSTCEEVTEENIKFPLSKREGWIEMLDSKN
;
A
#
# COMPACT_ATOMS: atom_id res chain seq x y z
N MET A 1 -38.70 6.99 -24.75
CA MET A 1 -37.72 5.94 -24.44
C MET A 1 -36.33 6.58 -24.43
N ALA A 2 -35.80 6.92 -23.25
CA ALA A 2 -34.41 7.35 -23.12
C ALA A 2 -33.54 6.10 -22.96
N GLN A 3 -32.46 6.03 -23.73
CA GLN A 3 -31.54 4.91 -23.81
C GLN A 3 -30.75 4.79 -22.50
N SER A 4 -30.60 3.57 -22.01
CA SER A 4 -29.80 3.23 -20.83
C SER A 4 -28.32 3.24 -21.21
N ASP A 5 -27.60 4.29 -20.84
CA ASP A 5 -26.14 4.29 -20.90
C ASP A 5 -25.60 3.28 -19.89
N GLY A 6 -25.21 2.11 -20.40
CA GLY A 6 -24.47 1.11 -19.64
C GLY A 6 -23.08 1.66 -19.34
N ASN A 7 -22.94 2.30 -18.17
CA ASN A 7 -21.66 2.68 -17.61
C ASN A 7 -20.90 1.39 -17.21
N ALA A 8 -20.21 0.80 -18.17
CA ALA A 8 -19.21 -0.23 -17.91
C ALA A 8 -18.11 0.44 -17.07
N GLY A 9 -18.09 0.14 -15.78
CA GLY A 9 -17.01 0.56 -14.89
C GLY A 9 -15.65 0.11 -15.44
N PRO A 10 -14.55 0.76 -15.03
CA PRO A 10 -13.22 0.46 -15.57
C PRO A 10 -12.93 -1.03 -15.42
N GLU A 11 -12.58 -1.69 -16.52
CA GLU A 11 -12.15 -3.08 -16.52
C GLU A 11 -10.89 -3.19 -15.66
N ILE A 12 -11.01 -3.86 -14.51
CA ILE A 12 -9.87 -4.17 -13.67
C ILE A 12 -9.05 -5.21 -14.43
N SER A 13 -7.97 -4.75 -15.06
CA SER A 13 -6.99 -5.59 -15.73
C SER A 13 -6.52 -6.67 -14.76
N ARG A 14 -6.74 -7.95 -15.11
CA ARG A 14 -6.25 -9.10 -14.34
C ARG A 14 -4.74 -9.18 -14.50
N VAL A 15 -4.00 -8.50 -13.64
CA VAL A 15 -2.56 -8.71 -13.50
C VAL A 15 -2.35 -10.06 -12.82
N LEU A 16 -1.88 -11.05 -13.58
CA LEU A 16 -1.38 -12.33 -13.05
C LEU A 16 -0.01 -12.07 -12.43
N LEU A 17 0.04 -11.88 -11.11
CA LEU A 17 1.29 -11.81 -10.35
C LEU A 17 1.89 -13.22 -10.27
N SER A 18 3.01 -13.46 -10.97
CA SER A 18 3.73 -14.73 -10.97
C SER A 18 4.46 -14.96 -9.62
N VAL A 19 4.38 -16.20 -9.12
CA VAL A 19 4.67 -16.56 -7.72
C VAL A 19 6.16 -16.84 -7.49
N GLY A 20 6.84 -15.90 -6.82
CA GLY A 20 8.01 -16.15 -5.99
C GLY A 20 7.61 -16.04 -4.52
N GLY A 21 7.75 -17.13 -3.76
CA GLY A 21 7.14 -17.34 -2.43
C GLY A 21 7.72 -16.49 -1.30
N GLY A 22 7.45 -15.18 -1.28
CA GLY A 22 7.67 -14.33 -0.12
C GLY A 22 6.40 -14.18 0.74
N GLY A 23 6.53 -14.18 2.07
CA GLY A 23 5.38 -14.09 2.99
C GLY A 23 4.57 -12.78 2.89
N VAL A 24 5.13 -11.73 2.29
CA VAL A 24 4.40 -10.48 2.00
C VAL A 24 3.58 -10.62 0.71
N LEU A 25 4.13 -11.23 -0.34
CA LEU A 25 3.45 -11.42 -1.62
C LEU A 25 2.22 -12.31 -1.46
N ASP A 26 2.28 -13.34 -0.62
CA ASP A 26 1.12 -14.20 -0.31
C ASP A 26 -0.01 -13.41 0.38
N LYS A 27 0.34 -12.54 1.34
CA LYS A 27 -0.63 -11.66 2.00
C LYS A 27 -1.29 -10.69 1.02
N VAL A 28 -0.51 -10.11 0.10
CA VAL A 28 -1.02 -9.21 -0.94
C VAL A 28 -1.94 -9.96 -1.90
N GLN A 29 -1.56 -11.16 -2.35
CA GLN A 29 -2.38 -11.99 -3.23
C GLN A 29 -3.73 -12.33 -2.60
N ASN A 30 -3.77 -12.61 -1.29
CA ASN A 30 -5.00 -12.91 -0.57
C ASN A 30 -5.84 -11.65 -0.25
N PHE A 31 -5.20 -10.49 -0.10
CA PHE A 31 -5.84 -9.25 0.31
C PHE A 31 -6.50 -8.49 -0.84
N LEU A 32 -5.84 -8.41 -2.00
CA LEU A 32 -6.34 -7.62 -3.13
C LEU A 32 -7.73 -8.05 -3.64
N PRO A 33 -8.06 -9.35 -3.75
CA PRO A 33 -9.42 -9.77 -4.11
C PRO A 33 -10.48 -9.28 -3.11
N GLN A 34 -10.18 -9.35 -1.81
CA GLN A 34 -11.08 -8.90 -0.75
C GLN A 34 -11.29 -7.39 -0.81
N MET A 35 -10.22 -6.63 -1.01
CA MET A 35 -10.30 -5.18 -1.21
C MET A 35 -11.15 -4.84 -2.45
N ALA A 36 -10.94 -5.53 -3.57
CA ALA A 36 -11.73 -5.30 -4.78
C ALA A 36 -13.22 -5.58 -4.53
N MET A 37 -13.56 -6.63 -3.79
CA MET A 37 -14.94 -6.92 -3.39
C MET A 37 -15.52 -5.82 -2.50
N ALA A 38 -14.77 -5.39 -1.48
CA ALA A 38 -15.17 -4.30 -0.59
C ALA A 38 -15.39 -2.98 -1.36
N ASN A 39 -14.52 -2.65 -2.32
CA ASN A 39 -14.66 -1.47 -3.18
C ASN A 39 -15.94 -1.54 -4.02
N ASN A 40 -16.26 -2.70 -4.60
CA ASN A 40 -17.49 -2.88 -5.36
C ASN A 40 -18.75 -2.79 -4.48
N GLN A 41 -18.67 -3.28 -3.23
CA GLN A 41 -19.74 -3.09 -2.27
C GLN A 41 -19.91 -1.61 -1.91
N LEU A 42 -18.83 -0.92 -1.57
CA LEU A 42 -18.83 0.50 -1.24
C LEU A 42 -19.48 1.34 -2.36
N ARG A 43 -19.14 1.07 -3.62
CA ARG A 43 -19.75 1.76 -4.77
C ARG A 43 -21.27 1.60 -4.81
N ARG A 44 -21.79 0.39 -4.61
CA ARG A 44 -23.25 0.15 -4.56
C ARG A 44 -23.92 0.85 -3.39
N GLU A 45 -23.24 0.91 -2.25
CA GLU A 45 -23.74 1.60 -1.06
C GLU A 45 -23.77 3.11 -1.29
N MET A 46 -22.73 3.69 -1.90
CA MET A 46 -22.69 5.11 -2.26
C MET A 46 -23.79 5.51 -3.25
N ASP A 47 -24.17 4.63 -4.17
CA ASP A 47 -25.28 4.88 -5.10
C ASP A 47 -26.66 4.89 -4.40
N SER A 48 -26.77 4.25 -3.23
CA SER A 48 -28.05 4.03 -2.55
C SER A 48 -28.22 4.82 -1.24
N LYS A 49 -27.13 5.26 -0.63
CA LYS A 49 -27.12 5.97 0.66
C LYS A 49 -26.62 7.42 0.52
N PRO A 50 -27.01 8.32 1.42
CA PRO A 50 -26.50 9.69 1.42
C PRO A 50 -24.99 9.76 1.69
N SER A 51 -24.31 10.76 1.12
CA SER A 51 -22.87 10.96 1.27
C SER A 51 -22.41 11.18 2.71
N GLN A 52 -23.30 11.65 3.59
CA GLN A 52 -23.01 11.90 5.00
C GLN A 52 -22.70 10.60 5.79
N GLU A 53 -23.16 9.43 5.30
CA GLU A 53 -22.84 8.14 5.92
C GLU A 53 -21.39 7.68 5.61
N PHE A 54 -20.71 8.34 4.65
CA PHE A 54 -19.36 8.04 4.21
C PHE A 54 -18.37 9.16 4.58
N ASP A 55 -18.40 9.59 5.85
CA ASP A 55 -17.45 10.56 6.38
C ASP A 55 -16.09 9.91 6.63
N ILE A 56 -15.05 10.40 5.96
CA ILE A 56 -13.67 9.93 6.11
C ILE A 56 -12.81 10.86 6.99
N GLU A 57 -13.34 12.02 7.39
CA GLU A 57 -12.65 12.99 8.25
C GLU A 57 -12.92 12.71 9.73
N HIS A 58 -14.15 12.31 10.06
CA HIS A 58 -14.58 12.06 11.45
C HIS A 58 -14.83 10.57 11.70
N VAL A 59 -13.76 9.80 11.73
CA VAL A 59 -13.82 8.36 12.02
C VAL A 59 -14.00 8.14 13.53
N GLU A 60 -14.92 7.25 13.90
CA GLU A 60 -15.13 6.87 15.29
C GLU A 60 -13.83 6.31 15.90
N PRO A 61 -13.33 6.86 17.02
CA PRO A 61 -12.07 6.42 17.63
C PRO A 61 -12.15 4.98 18.19
N SER A 62 -13.36 4.42 18.26
CA SER A 62 -13.60 3.02 18.64
C SER A 62 -13.42 2.02 17.49
N MET A 63 -13.16 2.49 16.26
CA MET A 63 -12.94 1.63 15.10
C MET A 63 -11.55 0.97 15.15
N GLU A 64 -11.50 -0.33 15.42
CA GLU A 64 -10.25 -1.06 15.70
C GLU A 64 -9.26 -1.17 14.51
N LYS A 65 -9.69 -0.90 13.27
CA LYS A 65 -8.91 -1.21 12.06
C LYS A 65 -8.88 -0.02 11.10
N ILE A 66 -8.14 1.01 11.47
CA ILE A 66 -7.86 2.16 10.62
C ILE A 66 -6.46 1.99 10.03
N ILE A 67 -6.34 2.14 8.72
CA ILE A 67 -5.05 2.19 8.02
C ILE A 67 -4.85 3.64 7.59
N GLU A 68 -3.91 4.34 8.21
CA GLU A 68 -3.54 5.72 7.87
C GLU A 68 -2.35 5.71 6.90
N MET A 69 -2.51 6.36 5.74
CA MET A 69 -1.45 6.46 4.73
C MET A 69 -1.13 7.93 4.47
N ASN A 70 0.06 8.36 4.87
CA ASN A 70 0.57 9.70 4.58
C ASN A 70 1.07 9.75 3.12
N VAL A 71 0.39 10.52 2.27
CA VAL A 71 0.77 10.71 0.86
C VAL A 71 1.57 12.02 0.72
N ALA A 72 2.78 11.94 0.20
CA ALA A 72 3.58 13.11 -0.18
C ALA A 72 3.76 13.13 -1.70
N LEU A 73 3.49 14.28 -2.32
CA LEU A 73 3.80 14.50 -3.73
C LEU A 73 5.30 14.75 -3.86
N VAL A 74 6.01 13.81 -4.48
CA VAL A 74 7.42 13.98 -4.86
C VAL A 74 7.45 14.14 -6.37
N GLU A 75 8.07 15.21 -6.86
CA GLU A 75 8.39 15.37 -8.28
C GLU A 75 9.37 14.25 -8.64
N LEU A 76 8.84 13.20 -9.26
CA LEU A 76 9.66 12.20 -9.94
C LEU A 76 10.21 12.92 -11.17
N ASN A 77 11.45 13.39 -11.10
CA ASN A 77 12.20 13.67 -12.32
C ASN A 77 12.05 12.41 -13.18
N ASP A 78 11.58 12.59 -14.42
CA ASP A 78 11.44 11.51 -15.39
C ASP A 78 12.72 10.67 -15.34
N CYS A 79 12.65 9.52 -14.69
CA CYS A 79 13.69 8.54 -14.79
C CYS A 79 13.53 8.05 -16.22
N ASP A 80 14.31 8.65 -17.13
CA ASP A 80 14.46 8.20 -18.50
C ASP A 80 14.79 6.71 -18.43
N THR A 81 13.75 5.89 -18.46
CA THR A 81 13.84 4.47 -18.71
C THR A 81 14.06 4.39 -20.21
N THR A 82 15.24 4.83 -20.65
CA THR A 82 15.83 4.24 -21.83
C THR A 82 16.04 2.79 -21.43
N GLU A 83 15.21 1.90 -21.97
CA GLU A 83 15.42 0.47 -22.12
C GLU A 83 16.90 0.07 -21.95
N SER A 84 17.34 -0.10 -20.70
CA SER A 84 18.66 -0.66 -20.43
C SER A 84 18.45 -2.16 -20.40
N GLU A 85 18.54 -2.78 -21.58
CA GLU A 85 19.00 -4.15 -21.72
C GLU A 85 20.45 -4.21 -21.24
N ASP A 86 20.66 -4.08 -19.92
CA ASP A 86 21.93 -4.39 -19.30
C ASP A 86 21.72 -5.62 -18.42
N ASP A 87 22.16 -6.72 -19.00
CA ASP A 87 22.33 -8.05 -18.44
C ASP A 87 23.16 -7.97 -17.15
N SER A 88 22.50 -7.61 -16.05
CA SER A 88 23.06 -7.87 -14.73
C SER A 88 22.82 -9.35 -14.44
N GLU A 89 23.78 -10.19 -14.86
CA GLU A 89 23.98 -11.53 -14.30
C GLU A 89 24.08 -11.39 -12.78
N CYS A 90 22.94 -11.53 -12.10
CA CYS A 90 22.86 -11.69 -10.66
C CYS A 90 23.28 -13.13 -10.32
N GLU A 91 24.56 -13.41 -10.51
CA GLU A 91 25.23 -14.58 -9.94
C GLU A 91 25.58 -14.27 -8.48
N GLU A 92 24.56 -14.09 -7.65
CA GLU A 92 24.69 -14.39 -6.23
C GLU A 92 23.34 -14.85 -5.71
N THR A 93 23.30 -16.08 -5.26
CA THR A 93 22.21 -16.71 -4.55
C THR A 93 21.78 -15.83 -3.38
N SER A 94 20.78 -14.96 -3.55
CA SER A 94 20.19 -14.23 -2.42
C SER A 94 19.38 -15.22 -1.60
N THR A 95 20.06 -16.02 -0.78
CA THR A 95 19.44 -16.67 0.37
C THR A 95 18.89 -15.55 1.23
N CYS A 96 17.56 -15.44 1.30
CA CYS A 96 16.88 -14.60 2.28
C CYS A 96 17.25 -15.11 3.68
N GLU A 97 18.38 -14.65 4.20
CA GLU A 97 18.88 -14.99 5.52
C GLU A 97 18.10 -14.22 6.58
N GLU A 98 17.99 -14.81 7.78
CA GLU A 98 17.30 -14.21 8.92
C GLU A 98 17.94 -12.86 9.27
N VAL A 99 17.11 -11.82 9.44
CA VAL A 99 17.60 -10.49 9.78
C VAL A 99 17.99 -10.46 11.26
N THR A 100 19.28 -10.62 11.51
CA THR A 100 19.91 -10.51 12.83
C THR A 100 20.44 -9.09 13.06
N GLU A 101 20.77 -8.75 14.32
CA GLU A 101 21.27 -7.41 14.71
C GLU A 101 22.56 -6.98 13.97
N GLU A 102 23.32 -7.95 13.51
CA GLU A 102 24.53 -7.81 12.69
C GLU A 102 24.26 -7.48 11.21
N ASN A 103 23.04 -7.69 10.74
CA ASN A 103 22.64 -7.48 9.34
C ASN A 103 21.86 -6.17 9.13
N ILE A 104 21.49 -5.47 10.21
CA ILE A 104 20.74 -4.22 10.17
C ILE A 104 21.69 -3.05 9.95
N LYS A 105 21.66 -2.47 8.74
CA LYS A 105 22.46 -1.29 8.40
C LYS A 105 21.70 0.00 8.73
N PHE A 106 22.07 0.66 9.83
CA PHE A 106 21.54 1.99 10.14
C PHE A 106 22.20 3.06 9.26
N PRO A 107 21.44 4.05 8.77
CA PRO A 107 22.04 5.23 8.15
C PRO A 107 22.93 5.92 9.19
N LEU A 108 24.20 6.17 8.83
CA LEU A 108 25.17 6.87 9.67
C LEU A 108 24.66 8.30 9.95
N SER A 109 23.90 8.50 11.01
CA SER A 109 23.45 9.83 11.41
C SER A 109 24.62 10.58 12.07
N LYS A 110 25.04 11.70 11.46
CA LYS A 110 25.99 12.65 12.08
C LYS A 110 25.44 13.37 13.32
N ARG A 111 24.23 13.02 13.76
CA ARG A 111 23.56 13.58 14.93
C ARG A 111 22.93 12.45 15.72
N GLU A 112 23.32 12.40 16.98
CA GLU A 112 22.83 11.50 18.01
C GLU A 112 21.41 11.97 18.38
N GLY A 113 20.42 11.12 18.14
CA GLY A 113 19.03 11.38 18.53
C GLY A 113 18.90 11.20 20.04
N TRP A 114 18.31 12.19 20.72
CA TRP A 114 18.07 12.16 22.16
C TRP A 114 16.62 11.73 22.41
N ILE A 115 16.43 10.65 23.17
CA ILE A 115 15.12 10.18 23.62
C ILE A 115 14.97 10.56 25.09
N GLU A 116 13.93 11.34 25.43
CA GLU A 116 13.60 11.76 26.79
C GLU A 116 12.29 11.09 27.24
N MET A 117 12.27 10.59 28.47
CA MET A 117 11.06 10.08 29.11
C MET A 117 10.33 11.20 29.84
N LEU A 118 9.11 11.52 29.39
CA LEU A 118 8.25 12.48 30.07
C LEU A 118 7.47 11.79 31.19
N ASP A 119 7.84 12.06 32.44
CA ASP A 119 7.03 11.66 33.60
C ASP A 119 5.73 12.48 33.63
N SER A 120 4.60 11.78 33.58
CA SER A 120 3.28 12.40 33.72
C SER A 120 3.10 12.92 35.14
N LYS A 121 3.08 14.25 35.32
CA LYS A 121 2.85 14.88 36.62
C LYS A 121 1.36 14.82 36.98
N ASN A 122 1.07 14.17 38.10
CA ASN A 122 -0.24 14.10 38.75
C ASN A 122 -0.63 15.41 39.43
#